data_AF-A0A0U3PNM7-F1
#
_entry.id   AF-A0A0U3PNM7-F1
#
_cell.length_a   1.000
_cell.length_b   1.000
_cell.length_c   1.000
_cell.angle_alpha   90.00
_cell.angle_beta   90.00
_cell.angle_gamma   90.00
#
_symmetry.space_group_name_H-M   'P 1'
#
loop_
_entity.id
_entity.type
_entity.pdbx_description
1 polymer ?
#
loop_
_entity_poly.entity_id
_entity_poly.type
_entity_poly.pdbx_seq_one_letter_code
_entity_poly.pdbx_strand_id
1 'polypeptide(L)'
;MTGPSFFWCGETVSFRPGETIAAALTAARILHLGTDANGQPARYFCGIGACQACAVLVDGTIREACLTPARSGSEVRPVTPASAGGNDAR
;
A
#
# COMPACT_ATOMS: atom_id res chain seq x y z
N MET A 1 13.19 -3.39 -22.02
CA MET A 1 13.63 -3.83 -20.68
C MET A 1 12.51 -3.50 -19.70
N THR A 2 11.67 -4.49 -19.38
CA THR A 2 10.57 -4.28 -18.43
C THR A 2 11.17 -4.25 -17.03
N GLY A 3 11.11 -3.09 -16.37
CA GLY A 3 11.60 -2.91 -15.01
C GLY A 3 10.81 -3.76 -14.00
N PRO A 4 11.29 -3.88 -12.75
CA PRO A 4 10.56 -4.63 -11.74
C PRO A 4 9.20 -3.97 -11.45
N SER A 5 8.19 -4.79 -11.18
CA SER A 5 6.82 -4.32 -11.00
C SER A 5 6.01 -5.21 -10.06
N PHE A 6 5.03 -4.62 -9.39
CA PHE A 6 4.02 -5.31 -8.57
C PHE A 6 2.62 -4.99 -9.10
N PHE A 7 1.59 -5.64 -8.55
CA PHE A 7 0.21 -5.40 -8.93
C PHE A 7 -0.50 -4.50 -7.92
N TRP A 8 -1.14 -3.44 -8.39
CA TRP A 8 -2.09 -2.62 -7.62
C TRP A 8 -3.48 -2.86 -8.18
N CYS A 9 -4.36 -3.51 -7.43
CA CYS A 9 -5.71 -3.88 -7.91
C CYS A 9 -5.72 -4.62 -9.27
N GLY A 10 -4.68 -5.41 -9.54
CA GLY A 10 -4.48 -6.11 -10.82
C GLY A 10 -3.78 -5.29 -11.91
N GLU A 11 -3.58 -3.99 -11.71
CA GLU A 11 -2.80 -3.15 -12.62
C GLU A 11 -1.31 -3.19 -12.30
N THR A 12 -0.45 -3.19 -13.32
CA THR A 12 1.00 -3.24 -13.13
C THR A 12 1.55 -1.88 -12.72
N VAL A 13 2.26 -1.84 -11.59
CA VAL A 13 2.98 -0.65 -11.09
C VAL A 13 4.47 -0.94 -11.11
N SER A 14 5.21 -0.18 -11.92
CA SER A 14 6.68 -0.23 -11.95
C SER A 14 7.30 0.49 -10.76
N PHE A 15 8.44 -0.01 -10.29
CA PHE A 15 9.21 0.62 -9.22
C PHE A 15 10.72 0.58 -9.52
N ARG A 16 11.49 1.40 -8.81
CA ARG A 16 12.96 1.35 -8.83
C ARG A 16 13.47 0.50 -7.67
N PRO A 17 14.58 -0.25 -7.84
CA PRO A 17 15.19 -0.99 -6.74
C PRO A 17 15.43 -0.11 -5.51
N GLY A 18 14.95 -0.55 -4.35
CA GLY A 18 15.04 0.19 -3.09
C GLY A 18 13.85 1.11 -2.77
N GLU A 19 12.92 1.31 -3.70
CA GLU A 19 11.69 2.06 -3.41
C GLU A 19 10.72 1.26 -2.53
N THR A 20 9.92 2.00 -1.76
CA THR A 20 8.78 1.45 -1.03
C THR A 20 7.54 1.40 -1.92
N ILE A 21 6.54 0.63 -1.51
CA ILE A 21 5.25 0.57 -2.20
C ILE A 21 4.64 1.97 -2.33
N ALA A 22 4.69 2.79 -1.27
CA ALA A 22 4.16 4.15 -1.32
C ALA A 22 4.92 5.05 -2.31
N ALA A 23 6.24 4.93 -2.39
CA ALA A 23 7.04 5.69 -3.34
C ALA A 23 6.67 5.32 -4.79
N ALA A 24 6.55 4.02 -5.07
CA ALA A 24 6.17 3.53 -6.39
C ALA A 24 4.75 3.95 -6.80
N LEU A 25 3.76 3.82 -5.90
CA LEU A 25 2.39 4.27 -6.15
C LEU A 25 2.33 5.78 -6.39
N THR A 26 3.09 6.57 -5.61
CA THR A 26 3.18 8.02 -5.80
C THR A 26 3.79 8.37 -7.16
N ALA A 27 4.86 7.67 -7.57
CA ALA A 27 5.47 7.84 -8.90
C ALA A 27 4.49 7.49 -10.03
N ALA A 28 3.64 6.49 -9.83
CA ALA A 28 2.54 6.12 -10.72
C ALA A 28 1.30 7.03 -10.61
N ARG A 29 1.35 8.11 -9.83
CA ARG A 29 0.25 9.06 -9.57
C ARG A 29 -0.98 8.46 -8.88
N ILE A 30 -0.80 7.35 -8.18
CA ILE A 30 -1.81 6.71 -7.33
C ILE A 30 -1.65 7.26 -5.90
N LEU A 31 -2.42 8.29 -5.58
CA LEU A 31 -2.34 9.00 -4.29
C LEU A 31 -3.43 8.58 -3.29
N HIS A 32 -4.52 8.00 -3.81
CA HIS A 32 -5.64 7.52 -3.02
C HIS A 32 -5.50 6.01 -2.84
N LEU A 33 -5.32 5.57 -1.59
CA LEU A 33 -5.09 4.17 -1.24
C LEU A 33 -6.36 3.47 -0.76
N GLY A 34 -7.53 4.10 -0.98
CA GLY A 34 -8.83 3.66 -0.49
C GLY A 34 -9.13 4.27 0.88
N THR A 35 -9.63 3.44 1.80
CA THR A 35 -9.96 3.83 3.17
C THR A 35 -9.32 2.86 4.16
N ASP A 36 -9.08 3.32 5.38
CA ASP A 36 -8.71 2.44 6.49
C ASP A 36 -9.93 1.65 7.02
N ALA A 37 -9.68 0.85 8.07
CA ALA A 37 -10.72 0.09 8.75
C ALA A 37 -11.86 0.94 9.32
N ASN A 38 -11.58 2.21 9.63
CA ASN A 38 -12.51 3.18 10.22
C ASN A 38 -13.19 4.06 9.16
N GLY A 39 -13.01 3.75 7.87
CA GLY A 39 -13.56 4.51 6.76
C GLY A 39 -12.87 5.84 6.50
N GLN A 40 -11.72 6.12 7.12
CA GLN A 40 -10.95 7.33 6.87
C GLN A 40 -10.12 7.19 5.59
N PRO A 41 -9.93 8.28 4.81
CA PRO A 41 -9.14 8.23 3.59
C PRO A 41 -7.70 7.74 3.84
N ALA A 42 -7.34 6.63 3.20
CA ALA A 42 -5.98 6.12 3.21
C ALA A 42 -5.13 6.90 2.19
N ARG A 43 -3.99 7.42 2.65
CA ARG A 43 -3.07 8.25 1.86
C ARG A 43 -1.63 8.13 2.34
N TYR A 44 -0.71 8.35 1.40
CA TYR A 44 0.69 8.61 1.74
C TYR A 44 0.82 10.03 2.29
N PHE A 45 1.20 10.16 3.57
CA PHE A 45 1.27 11.45 4.26
C PHE A 45 2.62 11.68 4.97
N CYS A 46 2.91 10.94 6.05
CA CYS A 46 4.10 11.22 6.87
C CYS A 46 5.40 10.55 6.36
N GLY A 47 5.30 9.48 5.56
CA GLY A 47 6.46 8.74 5.05
C GLY A 47 7.25 7.92 6.06
N ILE A 48 6.89 7.95 7.34
CA ILE A 48 7.68 7.36 8.45
C ILE A 48 6.89 6.34 9.29
N GLY A 49 5.67 5.98 8.88
CA GLY A 49 4.78 5.07 9.59
C GLY A 49 4.03 5.64 10.81
N ALA A 50 4.35 6.86 11.23
CA ALA A 50 3.71 7.45 12.41
C ALA A 50 2.19 7.69 12.28
N CYS A 51 1.70 7.94 11.06
CA CYS A 51 0.28 8.25 10.84
C CYS A 51 -0.59 7.04 10.50
N GLN A 52 0.02 5.92 10.11
CA GLN A 52 -0.65 4.67 9.67
C GLN A 52 -1.68 4.83 8.53
N ALA A 53 -1.88 6.03 7.99
CA ALA A 53 -2.84 6.32 6.92
C ALA A 53 -2.46 5.69 5.57
N CYS A 54 -1.25 5.14 5.43
CA CYS A 54 -0.81 4.48 4.20
C CYS A 54 -0.97 2.96 4.22
N ALA A 55 -1.80 2.43 5.12
CA ALA A 55 -2.08 1.00 5.22
C ALA A 55 -2.69 0.45 3.93
N VAL A 56 -2.11 -0.65 3.44
CA VAL A 56 -2.57 -1.41 2.26
C VAL A 56 -2.48 -2.89 2.58
N LEU A 57 -3.23 -3.73 1.87
CA LEU A 57 -2.98 -5.16 1.87
C LEU A 57 -1.85 -5.48 0.89
N VAL A 58 -0.85 -6.19 1.37
CA VAL A 58 0.24 -6.75 0.58
C VAL A 58 0.22 -8.25 0.79
N ASP A 59 -0.02 -9.01 -0.28
CA ASP A 59 -0.04 -10.47 -0.27
C ASP A 59 -0.94 -11.02 0.86
N GLY A 60 -2.12 -10.41 1.03
CA GLY A 60 -3.10 -10.80 2.04
C GLY A 60 -2.90 -10.21 3.44
N THR A 61 -1.80 -9.51 3.71
CA THR A 61 -1.52 -8.94 5.04
C THR A 61 -1.50 -7.42 5.03
N ILE A 62 -2.11 -6.78 6.03
CA ILE A 62 -2.05 -5.33 6.20
C ILE A 62 -0.62 -4.90 6.54
N ARG A 63 -0.13 -3.92 5.78
CA ARG A 63 1.19 -3.33 5.92
C ARG A 63 1.14 -1.84 5.62
N GLU A 64 2.05 -1.09 6.21
CA GLU A 64 2.23 0.32 5.89
C GLU A 64 3.00 0.47 4.59
N ALA A 65 2.38 1.02 3.55
CA ALA A 65 3.00 1.17 2.24
C ALA A 65 4.28 2.02 2.29
N CYS A 66 4.36 2.98 3.23
CA CYS A 66 5.53 3.86 3.36
C CYS A 66 6.78 3.19 3.92
N LEU A 67 6.62 2.09 4.66
CA LEU A 67 7.73 1.33 5.25
C LEU A 67 7.98 0.01 4.52
N THR A 68 7.05 -0.43 3.66
CA THR A 68 7.14 -1.72 2.99
C THR A 68 7.92 -1.59 1.68
N PRO A 69 9.05 -2.30 1.51
CA PRO A 69 9.80 -2.32 0.26
C PRO A 69 8.94 -2.91 -0.88
N ALA A 70 9.00 -2.31 -2.06
CA ALA A 70 8.37 -2.86 -3.25
C ALA A 70 9.09 -4.13 -3.70
N ARG A 71 8.32 -5.18 -4.00
CA ARG A 71 8.82 -6.47 -4.46
C ARG A 71 8.10 -6.89 -5.74
N SER A 72 8.85 -7.45 -6.68
CA SER A 72 8.29 -7.89 -7.95
C SER A 72 7.24 -8.98 -7.74
N GLY A 73 6.10 -8.84 -8.40
CA GLY A 73 5.02 -9.81 -8.36
C GLY A 73 4.13 -9.77 -7.10
N SER A 74 4.41 -8.90 -6.12
CA SER A 74 3.50 -8.73 -4.97
C SER A 74 2.12 -8.26 -5.42
N GLU A 75 1.09 -8.74 -4.74
CA GLU A 75 -0.29 -8.30 -4.92
C GLU A 75 -0.63 -7.26 -3.85
N VAL A 76 -0.87 -6.02 -4.29
CA VAL A 76 -1.18 -4.88 -3.44
C VAL A 76 -2.60 -4.40 -3.72
N ARG A 77 -3.37 -4.16 -2.65
CA ARG A 77 -4.74 -3.65 -2.74
C ARG A 77 -5.08 -2.72 -1.57
N PRO A 78 -6.06 -1.82 -1.73
CA PRO A 78 -6.62 -1.07 -0.62
C PRO A 78 -7.03 -1.96 0.54
N VAL A 79 -6.89 -1.45 1.76
CA VAL A 79 -7.61 -2.03 2.90
C VAL A 79 -9.10 -1.83 2.65
N THR A 80 -9.88 -2.86 2.92
CA THR A 80 -11.34 -2.81 2.96
C THR A 80 -11.82 -3.19 4.36
N PRO A 81 -13.04 -2.78 4.77
CA PRO A 81 -13.61 -3.17 6.06
C PRO A 81 -13.67 -4.70 6.23
N ALA A 82 -13.90 -5.44 5.15
CA ALA A 82 -13.89 -6.90 5.15
C ALA A 82 -12.50 -7.51 5.40
N SER A 83 -11.42 -6.83 4.99
CA SER A 83 -10.04 -7.26 5.24
C SER A 83 -9.45 -6.74 6.54
N ALA A 84 -10.14 -5.82 7.22
CA ALA A 84 -9.75 -5.26 8.52
C ALA A 84 -10.13 -6.17 9.71
N GLY A 85 -10.57 -7.41 9.46
CA GLY A 85 -10.92 -8.39 10.49
C GLY A 85 -9.70 -8.81 11.32
N GLY A 86 -9.37 -8.01 12.33
CA GLY A 86 -8.29 -8.24 13.28
C GLY A 86 -8.34 -7.24 14.44
N ASN A 87 -9.13 -7.58 15.46
CA ASN A 87 -9.06 -7.19 16.89
C ASN A 87 -8.54 -5.79 17.35
N ASP A 88 -9.21 -4.69 16.99
CA ASP A 88 -8.97 -3.38 17.65
C ASP A 88 -9.87 -3.15 18.88
N ALA A 89 -9.92 -4.13 19.79
CA ALA A 89 -10.37 -3.88 21.16
C ALA A 89 -9.18 -3.41 21.99
N ARG A 90 -8.92 -2.09 22.04
CA ARG A 90 -8.50 -1.28 23.21
C ARG A 90 -7.74 -0.01 22.86
#